data_AF-A0A0J1H3E3-F1
#
_entry.id   AF-A0A0J1H3E3-F1
#
_cell.length_a   1.000
_cell.length_b   1.000
_cell.length_c   1.000
_cell.angle_alpha   90.00
_cell.angle_beta   90.00
_cell.angle_gamma   90.00
#
_symmetry.space_group_name_H-M   'P 1'
#
loop_
_entity.id
_entity.type
_entity.pdbx_description
1 polymer ?
#
loop_
_entity_poly.entity_id
_entity_poly.type
_entity_poly.pdbx_seq_one_letter_code
_entity_poly.pdbx_strand_id
1 'polypeptide(L)'
;MGLLSVSLLFSGSLAAAEPRQCDPQWHNTMSLDDGKLELGLGGETFSVRSDGRLYFGVHPVKLNEQQMEVLANYHQMMLDDLPYTLSHNQHIDDEFCQRVAARQIKENEIQSLIPALKRWQSVTLD
;
A
#
# COMPACT_ATOMS: atom_id res chain seq x y z
N MET A 1 -48.51 -33.84 -41.72
CA MET A 1 -48.55 -33.11 -40.43
C MET A 1 -47.50 -33.72 -39.53
N GLY A 2 -46.44 -32.97 -39.21
CA GLY A 2 -45.31 -33.49 -38.44
C GLY A 2 -44.44 -32.37 -37.89
N LEU A 3 -44.80 -31.95 -36.68
CA LEU A 3 -44.02 -31.42 -35.56
C LEU A 3 -42.88 -30.40 -35.79
N LEU A 4 -43.09 -29.24 -35.16
CA LEU A 4 -42.09 -28.23 -34.80
C LEU A 4 -40.97 -28.81 -33.93
N SER A 5 -39.75 -28.29 -34.08
CA SER A 5 -38.76 -28.24 -32.99
C SER A 5 -37.93 -26.97 -33.12
N VAL A 6 -38.20 -26.04 -32.21
CA VAL A 6 -37.39 -24.85 -31.93
C VAL A 6 -36.26 -25.31 -31.00
N SER A 7 -35.01 -25.10 -31.41
CA SER A 7 -33.86 -25.22 -30.51
C SER A 7 -33.26 -23.83 -30.33
N LEU A 8 -33.62 -23.19 -29.21
CA LEU A 8 -32.94 -22.01 -28.69
C LEU A 8 -31.59 -22.46 -28.10
N LEU A 9 -30.49 -22.18 -28.79
CA LEU A 9 -29.16 -22.32 -28.23
C LEU A 9 -28.84 -21.07 -27.39
N PHE A 10 -29.06 -21.17 -26.07
CA PHE A 10 -28.48 -20.24 -25.10
C PHE A 10 -26.96 -20.48 -25.06
N SER A 11 -26.21 -19.67 -25.81
CA SER A 11 -24.76 -19.55 -25.60
C SER A 11 -24.53 -18.58 -24.45
N GLY A 12 -24.61 -19.07 -23.23
CA GLY A 12 -24.18 -18.33 -22.05
C GLY A 12 -22.65 -18.35 -21.98
N SER A 13 -22.01 -17.28 -22.45
CA SER A 13 -20.59 -17.05 -22.17
C SER A 13 -20.43 -16.79 -20.68
N LEU A 14 -20.02 -17.81 -19.93
CA LEU A 14 -19.42 -17.63 -18.61
C LEU A 14 -18.11 -16.88 -18.82
N ALA A 15 -18.14 -15.56 -18.65
CA ALA A 15 -16.92 -14.77 -18.54
C ALA A 15 -16.15 -15.32 -17.33
N ALA A 16 -15.07 -16.05 -17.59
CA ALA A 16 -14.07 -16.33 -16.58
C ALA A 16 -13.55 -14.98 -16.10
N ALA A 17 -13.74 -14.66 -14.81
CA ALA A 17 -13.03 -13.57 -14.18
C ALA A 17 -11.55 -13.98 -14.19
N GLU A 18 -10.75 -13.35 -15.04
CA GLU A 18 -9.30 -13.42 -14.92
C GLU A 18 -8.91 -12.93 -13.51
N PRO A 19 -7.91 -13.54 -12.85
CA PRO A 19 -7.39 -12.99 -11.60
C PRO A 19 -6.90 -11.58 -11.92
N ARG A 20 -7.67 -10.57 -11.49
CA ARG A 20 -7.24 -9.19 -11.61
C ARG A 20 -6.07 -9.04 -10.66
N GLN A 21 -4.88 -8.95 -11.24
CA GLN A 21 -3.72 -8.39 -10.56
C GLN A 21 -4.14 -7.03 -9.98
N CYS A 22 -3.68 -6.72 -8.77
CA CYS A 22 -4.09 -5.52 -8.04
C CYS A 22 -3.75 -4.24 -8.82
N ASP A 23 -4.54 -3.17 -8.60
CA ASP A 23 -4.31 -1.86 -9.21
C ASP A 23 -3.87 -0.84 -8.14
N PRO A 24 -2.56 -0.64 -7.93
CA PRO A 24 -2.05 0.27 -6.91
C PRO A 24 -2.15 1.74 -7.36
N GLN A 25 -2.86 2.55 -6.58
CA GLN A 25 -2.86 4.00 -6.71
C GLN A 25 -1.80 4.62 -5.79
N TRP A 26 -0.76 5.20 -6.37
CA TRP A 26 0.36 5.81 -5.64
C TRP A 26 0.10 7.29 -5.36
N HIS A 27 0.15 7.69 -4.08
CA HIS A 27 -0.25 9.04 -3.67
C HIS A 27 0.92 9.99 -3.39
N ASN A 28 2.09 9.47 -3.01
CA ASN A 28 3.22 10.29 -2.53
C ASN A 28 4.58 9.70 -2.93
N THR A 29 5.59 10.58 -3.04
CA THR A 29 6.99 10.16 -3.19
C THR A 29 7.52 9.63 -1.85
N MET A 30 8.33 8.57 -1.92
CA MET A 30 9.02 7.99 -0.78
C MET A 30 10.48 7.74 -1.13
N SER A 31 11.36 7.91 -0.15
CA SER A 31 12.77 7.58 -0.28
C SER A 31 13.30 7.02 1.03
N LEU A 32 14.30 6.14 0.90
CA LEU A 32 15.07 5.64 2.02
C LEU A 32 16.52 6.09 1.82
N ASP A 33 17.03 6.89 2.75
CA ASP A 33 18.41 7.41 2.71
C ASP A 33 18.98 7.50 4.12
N ASP A 34 20.20 7.02 4.33
CA ASP A 34 20.91 7.03 5.63
C ASP A 34 20.03 6.60 6.84
N GLY A 35 19.29 5.50 6.67
CA GLY A 35 18.38 4.98 7.70
C GLY A 35 17.16 5.87 8.01
N LYS A 36 16.91 6.90 7.21
CA LYS A 36 15.73 7.77 7.24
C LYS A 36 14.77 7.36 6.13
N LEU A 37 13.54 7.04 6.50
CA LEU A 37 12.44 6.91 5.55
C LEU A 37 11.75 8.27 5.42
N GLU A 38 11.81 8.91 4.26
CA GLU A 38 11.13 10.17 3.96
C GLU A 38 9.83 9.91 3.19
N LEU A 39 8.77 10.60 3.61
CA LEU A 39 7.39 10.34 3.22
C LEU A 39 6.67 11.67 2.95
N GLY A 40 5.82 11.71 1.92
CA GLY A 40 4.98 12.87 1.62
C GLY A 40 3.62 12.82 2.31
N LEU A 41 3.11 13.97 2.75
CA LEU A 41 1.75 14.16 3.26
C LEU A 41 1.24 15.56 2.88
N GLY A 42 0.32 15.64 1.91
CA GLY A 42 -0.40 16.88 1.62
C GLY A 42 0.49 18.07 1.21
N GLY A 43 1.61 17.80 0.54
CA GLY A 43 2.60 18.81 0.14
C GLY A 43 3.71 19.05 1.17
N GLU A 44 3.64 18.45 2.35
CA GLU A 44 4.70 18.43 3.35
C GLU A 44 5.46 17.10 3.30
N THR A 45 6.67 17.09 3.85
CA THR A 45 7.48 15.89 4.06
C THR A 45 7.66 15.61 5.53
N PHE A 46 7.55 14.35 5.92
CA PHE A 46 7.93 13.87 7.23
C PHE A 46 8.90 12.71 7.10
N SER A 47 9.59 12.38 8.19
CA SER A 47 10.52 11.26 8.20
C SER A 47 10.35 10.37 9.41
N VAL A 48 10.60 9.09 9.19
CA VAL A 48 10.63 8.04 10.21
C VAL A 48 12.05 7.51 10.28
N ARG A 49 12.62 7.43 11.48
CA ARG A 49 13.91 6.78 11.75
C ARG A 49 13.71 5.32 12.10
N SER A 50 14.78 4.52 12.05
CA SER A 50 14.75 3.09 12.35
C SER A 50 14.27 2.75 13.77
N ASP A 51 14.39 3.69 14.71
CA ASP A 51 13.88 3.55 16.09
C ASP A 51 12.43 4.03 16.26
N GLY A 52 11.74 4.36 15.16
CA GLY A 52 10.35 4.79 15.16
C GLY A 52 10.13 6.26 15.50
N ARG A 53 11.20 7.06 15.67
CA ARG A 53 11.03 8.51 15.85
C ARG A 53 10.50 9.16 14.57
N LEU A 54 9.51 10.04 14.76
CA LEU A 54 8.83 10.79 13.72
C LEU A 54 9.26 12.26 13.73
N TYR A 55 9.56 12.82 12.57
CA TYR A 55 9.93 14.22 12.39
C TYR A 55 9.15 14.89 11.26
N PHE A 56 8.69 16.11 11.47
CA PHE A 56 8.28 17.03 10.40
C PHE A 56 9.39 18.06 10.21
N GLY A 57 10.14 17.95 9.10
CA GLY A 57 11.41 18.66 8.94
C GLY A 57 12.40 18.30 10.05
N VAL A 58 12.83 19.29 10.85
CA VAL A 58 13.72 19.09 12.01
C VAL A 58 12.97 18.88 13.33
N HIS A 59 11.64 19.00 13.32
CA HIS A 59 10.84 19.01 14.55
C HIS A 59 10.41 17.59 14.93
N PRO A 60 10.84 17.07 16.10
CA PRO A 60 10.40 15.76 16.57
C PRO A 60 8.94 15.81 17.02
N VAL A 61 8.19 14.76 16.70
CA VAL A 61 6.84 14.55 17.22
C VAL A 61 6.92 13.77 18.53
N LYS A 62 6.20 14.22 19.55
CA LYS A 62 6.09 13.49 20.80
C LYS A 62 5.20 12.27 20.60
N LEU A 63 5.78 11.08 20.72
CA LEU A 63 5.11 9.79 20.58
C LEU A 63 5.18 9.01 21.90
N ASN A 64 4.20 8.12 22.11
CA ASN A 64 4.28 7.09 23.14
C ASN A 64 5.01 5.83 22.60
N GLU A 65 5.24 4.84 23.46
CA GLU A 65 5.96 3.61 23.10
C GLU A 65 5.30 2.85 21.95
N GLN A 66 3.97 2.66 22.00
CA GLN A 66 3.22 1.96 20.96
C GLN A 66 3.32 2.66 19.59
N GLN A 67 3.27 3.99 19.58
CA GLN A 67 3.40 4.81 18.37
C GLN A 67 4.81 4.74 17.79
N MET A 68 5.85 4.71 18.63
CA MET A 68 7.22 4.50 18.15
C MET A 68 7.39 3.08 17.61
N GLU A 69 6.87 2.08 18.30
CA GLU A 69 6.95 0.68 17.88
C GLU A 69 6.31 0.44 16.52
N VAL A 70 5.10 0.97 16.27
CA VAL A 70 4.43 0.78 14.97
C VAL A 70 5.22 1.45 13.83
N LEU A 71 5.84 2.60 14.09
CA LEU A 71 6.67 3.31 13.10
C LEU A 71 8.02 2.60 12.87
N ALA A 72 8.65 2.05 13.90
CA ALA A 72 9.86 1.25 13.76
C ALA A 72 9.59 -0.01 12.94
N ASN A 73 8.47 -0.69 13.19
CA ASN A 73 8.03 -1.84 12.39
C ASN A 73 7.77 -1.47 10.93
N TYR A 74 7.12 -0.32 10.68
CA TYR A 74 6.92 0.16 9.31
C TYR A 74 8.24 0.51 8.63
N HIS A 75 9.17 1.18 9.31
CA HIS A 75 10.51 1.46 8.78
C HIS A 75 11.22 0.17 8.36
N GLN A 76 11.24 -0.83 9.25
CA GLN A 76 11.85 -2.13 8.97
C GLN A 76 11.19 -2.84 7.78
N MET A 77 9.86 -2.81 7.69
CA MET A 77 9.11 -3.37 6.56
C MET A 77 9.52 -2.71 5.24
N MET A 78 9.70 -1.38 5.24
CA MET A 78 10.01 -0.61 4.04
C MET A 78 11.44 -0.85 3.51
N LEU A 79 12.36 -1.38 4.32
CA LEU A 79 13.71 -1.75 3.87
C LEU A 79 13.68 -2.83 2.78
N ASP A 80 12.76 -3.78 2.88
CA ASP A 80 12.61 -4.87 1.90
C ASP A 80 11.55 -4.53 0.85
N ASP A 81 10.48 -3.88 1.28
CA ASP A 81 9.31 -3.62 0.45
C ASP A 81 9.55 -2.51 -0.60
N LEU A 82 10.24 -1.42 -0.24
CA LEU A 82 10.47 -0.31 -1.16
C LEU A 82 11.36 -0.72 -2.35
N PRO A 83 12.53 -1.38 -2.17
CA PRO A 83 13.33 -1.84 -3.31
C PRO A 83 12.60 -2.86 -4.18
N TYR A 84 11.83 -3.78 -3.58
CA TYR A 84 11.05 -4.77 -4.33
C TYR A 84 10.00 -4.09 -5.21
N THR A 85 9.14 -3.26 -4.63
CA THR A 85 8.04 -2.59 -5.35
C THR A 85 8.54 -1.64 -6.44
N LEU A 86 9.66 -0.95 -6.23
CA LEU A 86 10.26 -0.09 -7.25
C LEU A 86 10.85 -0.88 -8.43
N SER A 87 11.44 -2.05 -8.18
CA SER A 87 12.05 -2.89 -9.23
C SER A 87 11.03 -3.74 -10.00
N HIS A 88 9.88 -4.04 -9.39
CA HIS A 88 8.85 -4.93 -9.95
C HIS A 88 7.59 -4.20 -10.44
N ASN A 89 7.58 -2.86 -10.46
CA ASN A 89 6.40 -2.08 -10.89
C ASN A 89 5.96 -2.32 -12.35
N GLN A 90 6.80 -2.93 -13.19
CA GLN A 90 6.46 -3.31 -14.57
C GLN A 90 5.81 -4.70 -14.67
N HIS A 91 5.92 -5.53 -13.63
CA HIS A 91 5.42 -6.89 -13.58
C HIS A 91 4.67 -7.09 -12.26
N ILE A 92 3.39 -6.74 -12.27
CA ILE A 92 2.52 -6.86 -11.10
C ILE A 92 2.14 -8.35 -10.97
N ASP A 93 2.73 -9.03 -9.99
CA ASP A 93 2.41 -10.41 -9.63
C ASP A 93 1.77 -10.50 -8.24
N ASP A 94 1.47 -11.72 -7.79
CA ASP A 94 0.83 -11.96 -6.50
C ASP A 94 1.69 -11.46 -5.33
N GLU A 95 3.02 -11.59 -5.42
CA GLU A 95 3.93 -11.12 -4.37
C GLU A 95 3.92 -9.59 -4.29
N PHE A 96 3.96 -8.91 -5.43
CA PHE A 96 3.82 -7.45 -5.51
C PHE A 96 2.51 -7.00 -4.84
N CYS A 97 1.40 -7.65 -5.18
CA CYS A 97 0.10 -7.30 -4.62
C CYS A 97 0.00 -7.55 -3.11
N GLN A 98 0.55 -8.66 -2.62
CA GLN A 98 0.60 -8.95 -1.18
C GLN A 98 1.41 -7.90 -0.42
N ARG A 99 2.54 -7.47 -0.97
CA ARG A 99 3.40 -6.44 -0.38
C ARG A 99 2.71 -5.08 -0.30
N VAL A 100 2.09 -4.65 -1.41
CA VAL A 100 1.34 -3.39 -1.43
C VAL A 100 0.15 -3.43 -0.46
N ALA A 101 -0.59 -4.53 -0.41
CA ALA A 101 -1.70 -4.70 0.53
C ALA A 101 -1.21 -4.65 1.98
N ALA A 102 -0.10 -5.32 2.30
CA ALA A 102 0.50 -5.27 3.62
C ALA A 102 0.93 -3.84 4.00
N ARG A 103 1.49 -3.08 3.05
CA ARG A 103 1.88 -1.69 3.27
C ARG A 103 0.65 -0.84 3.62
N GLN A 104 -0.42 -0.93 2.82
CA GLN A 104 -1.65 -0.18 3.07
C GLN A 104 -2.28 -0.54 4.43
N ILE A 105 -2.28 -1.83 4.82
CA ILE A 105 -2.77 -2.27 6.15
C ILE A 105 -1.95 -1.62 7.27
N LYS A 106 -0.61 -1.64 7.16
CA LYS A 106 0.26 -1.04 8.18
C LYS A 106 0.10 0.48 8.26
N GLU A 107 -0.10 1.15 7.12
CA GLU A 107 -0.39 2.59 7.08
C GLU A 107 -1.71 2.93 7.76
N ASN A 108 -2.76 2.12 7.56
CA ASN A 108 -4.04 2.29 8.25
C ASN A 108 -3.90 2.07 9.77
N GLU A 109 -3.07 1.12 10.21
CA GLU A 109 -2.75 0.94 11.63
C GLU A 109 -2.07 2.19 12.21
N ILE A 110 -1.07 2.74 11.51
CA ILE A 110 -0.38 3.98 11.91
C ILE A 110 -1.38 5.14 12.04
N GLN A 111 -2.27 5.33 11.07
CA GLN A 111 -3.30 6.38 11.10
C GLN A 111 -4.22 6.27 12.31
N SER A 112 -4.53 5.04 12.74
CA SER A 112 -5.38 4.80 13.91
C SER A 112 -4.69 5.19 15.22
N LEU A 113 -3.35 5.09 15.27
CA LEU A 113 -2.55 5.35 16.47
C LEU A 113 -1.98 6.78 16.51
N ILE A 114 -1.71 7.40 15.36
CA ILE A 114 -1.02 8.68 15.23
C ILE A 114 -1.92 9.69 14.50
N PRO A 115 -2.68 10.52 15.24
CA PRO A 115 -3.65 11.45 14.64
C PRO A 115 -3.06 12.43 13.62
N ALA A 116 -1.79 12.83 13.78
CA ALA A 116 -1.09 13.70 12.84
C ALA A 116 -0.93 13.06 11.44
N LEU A 117 -0.95 11.73 11.35
CA LEU A 117 -0.79 10.99 10.11
C LEU A 117 -2.12 10.45 9.57
N LYS A 118 -3.27 10.83 10.14
CA LYS A 118 -4.59 10.25 9.80
C LYS A 118 -4.97 10.30 8.31
N ARG A 119 -4.39 11.20 7.52
CA ARG A 119 -4.64 11.35 6.08
C ARG A 119 -3.50 10.85 5.20
N TRP A 120 -2.44 10.32 5.80
CA TRP A 120 -1.28 9.85 5.07
C TRP A 120 -1.46 8.42 4.61
N GLN A 121 -1.36 8.22 3.31
CA GLN A 121 -1.17 6.92 2.66
C GLN A 121 -0.12 7.09 1.57
N SER A 122 0.75 6.11 1.39
CA SER A 122 1.63 6.06 0.23
C SER A 122 0.96 5.38 -0.97
N VAL A 123 0.06 4.44 -0.69
CA VAL A 123 -0.60 3.60 -1.69
C VAL A 123 -2.00 3.19 -1.25
N THR A 124 -2.91 3.06 -2.21
CA THR A 124 -4.20 2.37 -2.02
C THR A 124 -4.40 1.33 -3.11
N LEU A 125 -5.03 0.20 -2.78
CA LEU A 125 -5.53 -0.77 -3.75
C LEU A 125 -7.02 -0.54 -4.01
N ASP A 126 -7.41 -0.51 -5.29
CA ASP A 126 -8.80 -0.41 -5.77
C ASP A 126 -9.45 -1.79 -6.02
#